data_AF-A0A7S3J9H3-F1
#
_entry.id   AF-A0A7S3J9H3-F1
#
_cell.length_a   1.000
_cell.length_b   1.000
_cell.length_c   1.000
_cell.angle_alpha   90.00
_cell.angle_beta   90.00
_cell.angle_gamma   90.00
#
_symmetry.space_group_name_H-M   'P 1'
#
loop_
_entity.id
_entity.type
_entity.pdbx_description
1 polymer ?
#
loop_
_entity_poly.entity_id
_entity_poly.type
_entity_poly.pdbx_seq_one_letter_code
_entity_poly.pdbx_strand_id
1 'polypeptide(L)'
;MKASRRRDTRRANKEKPAPFIYCMSCFRTGKEERGHKNSHSYMFLDKLSYPVFEQDDWTLMDELEFLKGIDQCGIDNWQTLSTELKNTKSIEELFTHFYSFYYNPFEMVNRIDKLNKVFTLNENKC
;
A
#
# COMPACT_ATOMS: atom_id res chain seq x y z
N MET A 1 -5.13 49.27 31.42
CA MET A 1 -4.26 48.25 30.81
C MET A 1 -4.70 46.86 31.25
N LYS A 2 -5.15 46.01 30.32
CA LYS A 2 -5.02 44.53 30.33
C LYS A 2 -5.67 43.99 29.05
N ALA A 3 -4.85 43.78 28.03
CA ALA A 3 -5.28 43.21 26.76
C ALA A 3 -5.53 41.70 26.93
N SER A 4 -6.74 41.26 26.61
CA SER A 4 -7.14 39.86 26.58
C SER A 4 -6.41 39.14 25.44
N ARG A 5 -5.45 38.28 25.77
CA ARG A 5 -4.76 37.43 24.79
C ARG A 5 -5.74 36.37 24.29
N ARG A 6 -6.23 36.55 23.06
CA ARG A 6 -6.95 35.52 22.31
C ARG A 6 -6.01 34.32 22.17
N ARG A 7 -6.38 33.17 22.75
CA ARG A 7 -5.69 31.89 22.50
C ARG A 7 -6.02 31.47 21.08
N ASP A 8 -5.08 31.75 20.18
CA ASP A 8 -5.10 31.30 18.80
C ASP A 8 -4.93 29.78 18.79
N THR A 9 -6.04 29.04 18.78
CA THR A 9 -6.03 27.58 18.61
C THR A 9 -5.87 27.26 17.13
N ARG A 10 -4.74 27.64 16.52
CA ARG A 10 -4.26 26.99 15.31
C ARG A 10 -3.84 25.58 15.69
N ARG A 11 -4.80 24.66 15.62
CA ARG A 11 -4.57 23.21 15.68
C ARG A 11 -3.64 22.89 14.52
N ALA A 12 -2.34 22.84 14.79
CA ALA A 12 -1.33 22.45 13.82
C ALA A 12 -1.77 21.12 13.22
N ASN A 13 -1.97 21.11 11.92
CA ASN A 13 -2.30 19.92 11.15
C ASN A 13 -1.02 19.05 11.17
N LYS A 14 -0.84 18.26 12.23
CA LYS A 14 0.27 17.31 12.32
C LYS A 14 -0.04 16.21 11.32
N GLU A 15 0.64 16.25 10.18
CA GLU A 15 0.68 15.16 9.22
C GLU A 15 0.96 13.86 9.98
N LYS A 16 0.07 12.87 9.81
CA LYS A 16 0.24 11.57 10.45
C LYS A 16 1.53 10.95 9.89
N PRO A 17 2.47 10.51 10.73
CA PRO A 17 3.67 9.85 10.25
C PRO A 17 3.30 8.58 9.46
N ALA A 18 4.11 8.27 8.45
CA ALA A 18 3.94 7.05 7.66
C ALA A 18 3.91 5.81 8.57
N PRO A 19 3.10 4.78 8.23
CA PRO A 19 2.99 3.57 9.03
C PRO A 19 4.33 2.84 9.12
N PHE A 20 4.67 2.36 10.33
CA PHE A 20 5.87 1.57 10.58
C PHE A 20 5.53 0.08 10.56
N ILE A 21 6.28 -0.70 9.77
CA ILE A 21 6.10 -2.15 9.66
C ILE A 21 7.23 -2.85 10.40
N TYR A 22 6.87 -3.68 11.37
CA TYR A 22 7.80 -4.57 12.07
C TYR A 22 7.52 -6.02 11.71
N CYS A 23 8.58 -6.82 11.60
CA CYS A 23 8.42 -8.28 11.67
C CYS A 23 8.05 -8.69 13.10
N MET A 24 7.45 -9.88 13.24
CA MET A 24 6.98 -10.38 14.55
C MET A 24 8.09 -10.43 15.61
N SER A 25 9.33 -10.74 15.22
CA SER A 25 10.46 -10.78 16.16
C SER A 25 10.85 -9.39 16.66
N CYS A 26 10.89 -8.37 15.78
CA CYS A 26 11.17 -6.99 16.19
C CYS A 26 10.02 -6.35 16.96
N PHE A 27 8.77 -6.72 16.64
CA PHE A 27 7.61 -6.26 17.40
C PHE A 27 7.66 -6.79 18.84
N ARG A 28 7.98 -8.08 19.02
CA ARG A 28 8.09 -8.71 20.35
C ARG A 28 9.12 -8.06 21.26
N THR A 29 10.22 -7.54 20.72
CA THR A 29 11.25 -6.86 21.53
C THR A 29 10.86 -5.43 21.92
N GLY A 30 9.74 -4.90 21.41
CA GLY A 30 9.28 -3.54 21.72
C GLY A 30 10.23 -2.46 21.20
N LYS A 31 10.91 -2.72 20.08
CA LYS A 31 11.90 -1.80 19.50
C LYS A 31 11.25 -0.46 19.14
N GLU A 32 11.83 0.64 19.61
CA GLU A 32 11.42 2.00 19.26
C GLU A 32 12.45 2.64 18.34
N GLU A 33 12.03 3.11 17.15
CA GLU A 33 12.92 3.75 16.20
C GLU A 33 12.17 4.79 15.36
N ARG A 34 12.88 5.83 14.88
CA ARG A 34 12.40 6.87 13.95
C ARG A 34 11.02 7.48 14.32
N GLY A 35 10.77 7.63 15.62
CA GLY A 35 9.54 8.23 16.13
C GLY A 35 8.39 7.25 16.39
N HIS A 36 8.55 5.95 16.11
CA HIS A 36 7.64 4.93 16.60
C HIS A 36 7.87 4.67 18.10
N LYS A 37 6.79 4.47 18.85
CA LYS A 37 6.79 4.04 20.26
C LYS A 37 6.02 2.74 20.39
N ASN A 38 6.46 1.86 21.29
CA ASN A 38 5.81 0.58 21.55
C ASN A 38 4.37 0.73 22.11
N SER A 39 4.02 1.93 22.56
CA SER A 39 2.69 2.29 23.05
C SER A 39 1.74 2.76 21.94
N HIS A 40 2.19 2.88 20.69
CA HIS A 40 1.31 3.24 19.58
C HIS A 40 0.36 2.09 19.24
N SER A 41 -0.87 2.44 18.85
CA SER A 41 -1.81 1.47 18.30
C SER A 41 -1.20 0.79 17.07
N TYR A 42 -1.39 -0.53 16.98
CA TYR A 42 -0.89 -1.35 15.89
C TYR A 42 -2.02 -2.22 15.33
N MET A 43 -1.80 -2.76 14.14
CA MET A 43 -2.65 -3.76 13.54
C MET A 43 -1.79 -4.91 13.03
N PHE A 44 -2.34 -6.13 13.07
CA PHE A 44 -1.72 -7.25 12.39
C PHE A 44 -2.01 -7.15 10.89
N LEU A 45 -0.93 -7.13 10.10
CA LEU A 45 -1.03 -7.35 8.67
C LEU A 45 -0.92 -8.85 8.45
N ASP A 46 -1.96 -9.45 7.89
CA ASP A 46 -1.91 -10.83 7.46
C ASP A 46 -0.91 -10.98 6.29
N LYS A 47 -0.50 -12.22 6.00
CA LYS A 47 0.27 -12.49 4.79
C LYS A 47 -0.54 -11.94 3.62
N LEU A 48 0.05 -11.02 2.87
CA LEU A 48 -0.55 -10.34 1.71
C LEU A 48 -0.68 -11.31 0.50
N SER A 49 -1.05 -12.56 0.80
CA SER A 49 -1.15 -13.73 -0.07
C SER A 49 -2.62 -13.96 -0.46
N TYR A 50 -3.33 -12.87 -0.76
CA TYR A 50 -4.70 -12.91 -1.28
C TYR A 50 -4.73 -12.14 -2.60
N PRO A 51 -5.59 -12.55 -3.55
CA PRO A 51 -5.70 -11.87 -4.83
C PRO A 51 -6.32 -10.48 -4.66
N VAL A 52 -5.73 -9.48 -5.31
CA VAL A 52 -6.29 -8.11 -5.32
C VAL A 52 -7.43 -8.00 -6.32
N PHE A 53 -7.27 -8.66 -7.47
CA PHE A 53 -8.27 -8.73 -8.51
C PHE A 53 -8.94 -10.10 -8.48
N GLU A 54 -10.27 -10.14 -8.43
CA GLU A 54 -11.06 -11.38 -8.29
C GLU A 54 -10.93 -12.35 -9.49
N GLN A 55 -10.25 -11.92 -10.55
CA GLN A 55 -10.23 -12.56 -11.86
C GLN A 55 -8.90 -13.27 -12.16
N ASP A 56 -7.93 -13.20 -11.24
CA ASP A 56 -6.62 -13.82 -11.41
C ASP A 56 -6.04 -14.36 -10.09
N ASP A 57 -4.93 -15.08 -10.22
CA ASP A 57 -4.17 -15.65 -9.10
C ASP A 57 -3.03 -14.72 -8.64
N TRP A 58 -3.08 -13.42 -8.94
CA TRP A 58 -2.04 -12.47 -8.54
C TRP A 58 -2.25 -12.02 -7.10
N THR A 59 -1.34 -12.45 -6.22
CA THR A 59 -1.40 -12.03 -4.83
C THR A 59 -1.05 -10.55 -4.68
N LEU A 60 -1.50 -9.91 -3.60
CA LEU A 60 -1.10 -8.53 -3.31
C LEU A 60 0.43 -8.34 -3.24
N MET A 61 1.18 -9.37 -2.81
CA MET A 61 2.64 -9.33 -2.89
C MET A 61 3.14 -9.27 -4.34
N ASP A 62 2.60 -10.10 -5.21
CA ASP A 62 2.97 -10.13 -6.63
C ASP A 62 2.66 -8.79 -7.30
N GLU A 63 1.51 -8.19 -6.97
CA GLU A 63 1.13 -6.87 -7.49
C GLU A 63 2.08 -5.76 -7.05
N LEU A 64 2.49 -5.78 -5.77
CA LEU A 64 3.46 -4.81 -5.25
C LEU A 64 4.83 -4.97 -5.91
N GLU A 65 5.25 -6.21 -6.19
CA GLU A 65 6.52 -6.47 -6.88
C GLU A 65 6.45 -6.05 -8.35
N PHE A 66 5.34 -6.34 -9.02
CA PHE A 66 5.07 -5.95 -10.39
C PHE A 66 5.10 -4.44 -10.58
N LEU A 67 4.38 -3.69 -9.76
CA LEU A 67 4.35 -2.22 -9.85
C LEU A 67 5.71 -1.58 -9.56
N LYS A 68 6.47 -2.13 -8.60
CA LYS A 68 7.85 -1.68 -8.35
C LYS A 68 8.76 -1.98 -9.53
N GLY A 69 8.60 -3.15 -10.14
CA GLY A 69 9.36 -3.53 -11.32
C GLY A 69 9.04 -2.62 -12.52
N ILE A 70 7.77 -2.26 -12.73
CA ILE A 70 7.38 -1.28 -13.77
C ILE A 70 8.03 0.08 -13.52
N ASP A 71 8.01 0.56 -12.28
CA ASP A 71 8.64 1.83 -11.89
C ASP A 71 10.14 1.85 -12.20
N GLN A 72 10.82 0.70 -12.04
CA GLN A 72 12.26 0.56 -12.27
C GLN A 72 12.63 0.30 -13.73
N CYS A 73 11.94 -0.62 -14.40
CA CYS A 73 12.25 -1.08 -15.76
C CYS A 73 11.64 -0.20 -16.85
N GLY A 74 10.61 0.57 -16.52
CA GLY A 74 9.76 1.28 -17.46
C GLY A 74 8.64 0.42 -18.02
N ILE A 75 7.55 1.08 -18.40
CA ILE A 75 6.41 0.44 -19.09
C ILE A 75 6.89 -0.13 -20.42
N ASP A 76 6.35 -1.28 -20.82
CA ASP A 76 6.64 -2.00 -22.06
C ASP A 76 7.98 -2.75 -22.11
N ASN A 77 8.78 -2.71 -21.03
CA ASN A 77 9.99 -3.50 -20.88
C ASN A 77 9.75 -4.85 -20.15
N TRP A 78 8.82 -5.64 -20.69
CA TRP A 78 8.33 -6.88 -20.04
C TRP A 78 9.39 -7.96 -19.87
N GLN A 79 10.38 -8.01 -20.77
CA GLN A 79 11.47 -8.98 -20.70
C GLN A 79 12.39 -8.71 -19.49
N THR A 80 12.78 -7.45 -19.28
CA THR A 80 13.56 -7.06 -18.10
C THR A 80 12.71 -7.24 -16.84
N LEU A 81 11.43 -6.85 -16.87
CA LEU A 81 10.52 -7.01 -15.74
C LEU A 81 10.38 -8.48 -15.30
N SER A 82 10.19 -9.41 -16.24
CA SER A 82 10.14 -10.86 -15.96
C SER A 82 11.42 -11.32 -15.26
N THR A 83 12.57 -10.80 -15.69
CA THR A 83 13.87 -11.16 -15.12
C THR A 83 14.01 -10.64 -13.69
N GLU A 84 13.61 -9.40 -13.42
CA GLU A 84 13.58 -8.81 -12.07
C GLU A 84 12.63 -9.58 -11.13
N LEU A 85 11.50 -10.04 -11.65
CA LEU A 85 10.53 -10.91 -10.95
C LEU A 85 10.97 -12.37 -10.87
N LYS A 86 12.24 -12.67 -11.16
CA LYS A 86 12.86 -14.02 -11.09
C LYS A 86 12.14 -15.06 -11.96
N ASN A 87 11.51 -14.62 -13.05
CA ASN A 87 10.74 -15.45 -13.96
C ASN A 87 9.61 -16.25 -13.28
N THR A 88 9.03 -15.69 -12.21
CA THR A 88 7.84 -16.25 -11.56
C THR A 88 6.58 -16.10 -12.42
N LYS A 89 6.58 -15.10 -13.32
CA LYS A 89 5.51 -14.78 -14.28
C LYS A 89 6.10 -14.69 -15.68
N SER A 90 5.36 -15.13 -16.68
CA SER A 90 5.78 -15.06 -18.08
C SER A 90 5.63 -13.64 -18.65
N ILE A 91 6.35 -13.35 -19.73
CA ILE A 91 6.23 -12.06 -20.45
C ILE A 91 4.79 -11.83 -20.92
N GLU A 92 4.12 -12.88 -21.39
CA GLU A 92 2.74 -12.84 -21.87
C GLU A 92 1.75 -12.56 -20.73
N GLU A 93 1.97 -13.16 -19.56
CA GLU A 93 1.18 -12.90 -18.35
C GLU A 93 1.34 -11.45 -17.89
N LEU A 94 2.58 -10.93 -17.84
CA LEU A 94 2.87 -9.55 -17.44
C LEU A 94 2.19 -8.53 -18.36
N PHE A 95 2.33 -8.73 -19.67
CA PHE A 95 1.68 -7.91 -20.68
C PHE A 95 0.15 -7.94 -20.51
N THR A 96 -0.43 -9.14 -20.49
CA THR A 96 -1.88 -9.32 -20.40
C THR A 96 -2.43 -8.71 -19.11
N HIS A 97 -1.73 -8.90 -17.99
CA HIS A 97 -2.08 -8.34 -16.69
C HIS A 97 -2.11 -6.82 -16.71
N PHE A 98 -1.04 -6.19 -17.21
CA PHE A 98 -0.96 -4.73 -17.31
C PHE A 98 -2.13 -4.14 -18.10
N TYR A 99 -2.39 -4.68 -19.29
CA TYR A 99 -3.41 -4.12 -20.17
C TYR A 99 -4.83 -4.43 -19.70
N SER A 100 -5.03 -5.55 -19.01
CA SER A 100 -6.33 -5.92 -18.46
C SER A 100 -6.69 -5.13 -17.21
N PHE A 101 -5.73 -4.90 -16.30
CA PHE A 101 -6.03 -4.32 -14.99
C PHE A 101 -5.57 -2.87 -14.81
N TYR A 102 -4.56 -2.41 -15.55
CA TYR A 102 -3.95 -1.09 -15.33
C TYR A 102 -4.13 -0.10 -16.48
N TYR A 103 -4.14 -0.55 -17.73
CA TYR A 103 -4.20 0.36 -18.88
C TYR A 103 -5.60 0.92 -19.15
N ASN A 104 -6.67 0.16 -18.88
CA ASN A 104 -8.04 0.60 -19.21
C ASN A 104 -8.59 1.59 -18.17
N PRO A 105 -8.82 2.87 -18.52
CA PRO A 105 -9.25 3.88 -17.56
C PRO A 105 -10.68 3.68 -17.05
N PHE A 106 -11.55 2.97 -17.78
CA PHE A 106 -12.91 2.68 -17.33
C PHE A 106 -12.94 1.63 -16.20
N GLU A 107 -11.96 0.73 -16.19
CA GLU A 107 -11.75 -0.24 -15.11
C GLU A 107 -11.12 0.42 -13.87
N MET A 108 -10.16 1.33 -14.05
CA MET A 108 -9.46 1.99 -12.94
C MET A 108 -10.38 2.81 -12.02
N VAL A 109 -11.30 3.62 -12.58
CA VAL A 109 -12.21 4.47 -11.78
C VAL A 109 -13.14 3.62 -10.91
N ASN A 110 -13.69 2.55 -11.46
CA ASN A 110 -14.56 1.63 -10.73
C ASN A 110 -13.82 0.88 -9.60
N ARG A 111 -12.49 0.73 -9.71
CA ARG A 111 -11.67 -0.01 -8.75
C ARG A 111 -11.13 0.84 -7.61
N ILE A 112 -10.77 2.10 -7.87
CA ILE A 112 -10.43 3.06 -6.79
C ILE A 112 -11.63 3.18 -5.83
N ASP A 113 -12.85 3.23 -6.36
CA ASP A 113 -14.07 3.25 -5.54
C ASP A 113 -14.26 1.97 -4.70
N LYS A 114 -13.88 0.79 -5.23
CA LYS A 114 -13.90 -0.47 -4.45
C LYS A 114 -12.82 -0.48 -3.36
N LEU A 115 -11.59 -0.08 -3.66
CA LEU A 115 -10.50 -0.04 -2.69
C LEU A 115 -10.80 0.97 -1.57
N ASN A 116 -11.28 2.16 -1.92
CA ASN A 116 -11.71 3.15 -0.93
C ASN A 116 -12.82 2.62 -0.02
N LYS A 117 -13.74 1.80 -0.53
CA LYS A 117 -14.75 1.10 0.28
C LYS A 117 -14.14 0.08 1.24
N VAL A 118 -13.13 -0.69 0.82
CA VAL A 118 -12.44 -1.64 1.72
C VAL A 118 -11.69 -0.92 2.83
N PHE A 119 -11.00 0.19 2.52
CA PHE A 119 -10.31 0.99 3.53
C PHE A 119 -11.26 1.70 4.49
N THR A 120 -12.42 2.17 4.02
CA THR A 120 -13.45 2.82 4.86
C THR A 120 -14.29 1.84 5.68
N LEU A 121 -14.49 0.59 5.24
CA LEU A 121 -15.18 -0.44 6.02
C LEU A 121 -14.35 -0.92 7.24
N ASN A 122 -13.03 -0.80 7.18
CA ASN A 122 -12.14 -1.07 8.31
C ASN A 122 -12.11 0.06 9.36
N GLU A 123 -12.74 1.21 9.10
CA GLU A 123 -12.95 2.27 10.10
C GLU A 123 -14.24 2.08 10.92
N ASN A 124 -15.11 1.14 10.52
CA ASN A 124 -16.44 0.92 11.13
C ASN A 124 -16.65 -0.49 11.69
N LYS A 125 -15.59 -1.29 11.86
CA LYS A 125 -15.62 -2.50 12.69
C LYS A 125 -14.76 -2.31 13.93
N CYS A 126 -15.34 -1.62 14.91
CA CYS A 126 -15.09 -1.83 16.33
C CYS A 126 -16.45 -2.06 17.01
#